data_AF-A0A8T4KIM9-F1
#
_entry.id   AF-A0A8T4KIM9-F1
#
_cell.length_a   1.000
_cell.length_b   1.000
_cell.length_c   1.000
_cell.angle_alpha   90.00
_cell.angle_beta   90.00
_cell.angle_gamma   90.00
#
_symmetry.space_group_name_H-M   'P 1'
#
loop_
_entity.id
_entity.type
_entity.pdbx_description
1 polymer ?
#
loop_
_entity_poly.entity_id
_entity_poly.type
_entity_poly.pdbx_seq_one_letter_code
_entity_poly.pdbx_strand_id
1 'polypeptide(L)'
;MPLTPEQQRIHRRVMDAASNVAVRHKLPYQVHVLVSDPITNKRYGAFVGIEYVGETRQAQVTRTSIGELREGATPSDIADNLIRRNPGTPLLCDEQTVREIGDSSLILVSDGGHYRLTSRPEGVLEIYQEHKTVELPTDSLPSGVRGRAFLE
;
A
#
# COMPACT_ATOMS: atom_id res chain seq x y z
N MET A 1 -11.89 2.72 -23.18
CA MET A 1 -10.60 3.27 -23.66
C MET A 1 -9.48 2.48 -22.99
N PRO A 2 -8.39 2.12 -23.70
CA PRO A 2 -7.25 1.45 -23.08
C PRO A 2 -6.55 2.37 -22.08
N LEU A 3 -5.99 1.81 -21.01
CA LEU A 3 -5.23 2.55 -20.01
C LEU A 3 -3.93 3.09 -20.63
N THR A 4 -3.55 4.32 -20.26
CA THR A 4 -2.24 4.88 -20.64
C THR A 4 -1.09 4.08 -20.01
N PRO A 5 0.14 4.15 -20.54
CA PRO A 5 1.30 3.48 -19.94
C PRO A 5 1.54 3.86 -18.47
N GLU A 6 1.28 5.12 -18.12
CA GLU A 6 1.31 5.61 -16.74
C GLU A 6 0.24 4.93 -15.89
N GLN A 7 -1.02 4.95 -16.34
CA GLN A 7 -2.12 4.31 -15.62
C GLN A 7 -1.88 2.80 -15.42
N GLN A 8 -1.30 2.11 -16.40
CA GLN A 8 -0.94 0.70 -16.28
C GLN A 8 0.17 0.47 -15.23
N ARG A 9 1.18 1.35 -15.21
CA ARG A 9 2.27 1.30 -14.22
C ARG A 9 1.77 1.55 -12.80
N ILE A 10 0.98 2.60 -12.59
CA ILE A 10 0.39 2.91 -11.29
C ILE A 10 -0.56 1.80 -10.84
N HIS A 11 -1.38 1.30 -11.76
CA HIS A 11 -2.25 0.17 -11.48
C HIS A 11 -1.47 -1.03 -10.96
N ARG A 12 -0.43 -1.44 -11.68
CA ARG A 12 0.44 -2.54 -11.25
C ARG A 12 1.03 -2.26 -9.87
N ARG A 13 1.58 -1.06 -9.65
CA ARG A 13 2.20 -0.68 -8.38
C ARG A 13 1.25 -0.77 -7.19
N VAL A 14 0.02 -0.25 -7.32
CA VAL A 14 -1.01 -0.31 -6.27
C VAL A 14 -1.35 -1.76 -5.92
N MET A 15 -1.54 -2.60 -6.94
CA MET A 15 -1.93 -4.00 -6.74
C MET A 15 -0.81 -4.80 -6.09
N ASP A 16 0.43 -4.58 -6.53
CA ASP A 16 1.61 -5.20 -5.93
C ASP A 16 1.76 -4.78 -4.47
N ALA A 17 1.72 -3.48 -4.17
CA ALA A 17 1.83 -2.97 -2.81
C ALA A 17 0.76 -3.58 -1.89
N ALA A 18 -0.51 -3.57 -2.32
CA ALA A 18 -1.61 -4.15 -1.56
C ALA A 18 -1.41 -5.65 -1.31
N SER A 19 -1.13 -6.43 -2.36
CA SER A 19 -0.94 -7.88 -2.25
C SER A 19 0.23 -8.22 -1.33
N ASN A 20 1.35 -7.50 -1.46
CA ASN A 20 2.57 -7.75 -0.71
C ASN A 20 2.35 -7.57 0.80
N VAL A 21 1.71 -6.48 1.19
CA VAL A 21 1.44 -6.20 2.60
C VAL A 21 0.36 -7.12 3.14
N ALA A 22 -0.68 -7.42 2.35
CA ALA A 22 -1.80 -8.29 2.74
C ALA A 22 -1.36 -9.68 3.17
N VAL A 23 -0.37 -10.25 2.46
CA VAL A 23 0.20 -11.57 2.72
C VAL A 23 1.01 -11.61 4.02
N ARG A 24 1.70 -10.51 4.35
CA ARG A 24 2.55 -10.42 5.54
C ARG A 24 1.75 -10.12 6.81
N HIS A 25 0.75 -9.24 6.71
CA HIS A 25 0.12 -8.62 7.88
C HIS A 25 -1.32 -9.05 8.13
N LYS A 26 -1.92 -9.90 7.28
CA LYS A 26 -3.36 -10.25 7.34
C LYS A 26 -4.23 -9.00 7.50
N LEU A 27 -4.12 -8.12 6.50
CA LEU A 27 -4.85 -6.87 6.43
C LEU A 27 -6.38 -7.08 6.43
N PRO A 28 -7.16 -6.07 6.85
CA PRO A 28 -8.61 -6.07 6.66
C PRO A 28 -8.97 -6.15 5.17
N TYR A 29 -10.21 -6.54 4.87
CA TYR A 29 -10.72 -6.70 3.51
C TYR A 29 -10.72 -5.42 2.66
N GLN A 30 -10.46 -4.26 3.27
CA GLN A 30 -10.44 -2.96 2.59
C GLN A 30 -9.27 -2.15 3.11
N VAL A 31 -8.51 -1.55 2.19
CA VAL A 31 -7.36 -0.73 2.53
C VAL A 31 -7.23 0.47 1.59
N HIS A 32 -6.62 1.53 2.11
CA HIS A 32 -6.15 2.65 1.29
C HIS A 32 -4.70 2.41 0.89
N VAL A 33 -4.34 2.73 -0.34
CA VAL A 33 -2.97 2.62 -0.83
C VAL A 33 -2.53 3.98 -1.34
N LEU A 34 -1.36 4.45 -0.91
CA LEU A 34 -0.73 5.68 -1.37
C LEU A 34 0.65 5.34 -1.94
N VAL A 35 0.83 5.52 -3.25
CA VAL A 35 2.08 5.21 -3.94
C VAL A 35 2.56 6.40 -4.75
N SER A 36 3.86 6.60 -4.78
CA SER A 36 4.52 7.59 -5.63
C SER A 36 4.96 6.96 -6.95
N ASP A 37 4.77 7.69 -8.05
CA ASP A 37 5.33 7.32 -9.35
C ASP A 37 6.80 7.74 -9.41
N PRO A 38 7.76 6.81 -9.50
CA PRO A 38 9.18 7.17 -9.49
C PRO A 38 9.61 7.97 -10.73
N ILE A 39 8.80 8.00 -11.80
CA ILE A 39 9.12 8.73 -13.03
C ILE A 39 8.62 10.18 -12.97
N THR A 40 7.36 10.36 -12.63
CA THR A 40 6.71 11.70 -12.64
C THR A 40 6.74 12.37 -11.27
N ASN A 41 7.15 11.65 -10.22
CA ASN A 41 7.07 12.05 -8.82
C ASN A 41 5.65 12.42 -8.34
N LYS A 42 4.62 12.05 -9.12
CA LYS A 42 3.22 12.23 -8.76
C LYS A 42 2.79 11.17 -7.76
N ARG A 43 1.83 11.52 -6.91
CA ARG A 43 1.26 10.60 -5.91
C ARG A 43 -0.12 10.14 -6.32
N TYR A 44 -0.38 8.88 -6.06
CA TYR A 44 -1.62 8.22 -6.42
C TYR A 44 -2.22 7.52 -5.19
N GLY A 45 -3.50 7.81 -4.95
CA GLY A 45 -4.29 7.19 -3.91
C GLY A 45 -5.23 6.16 -4.51
N ALA A 46 -5.39 5.04 -3.83
CA ALA A 46 -6.31 3.98 -4.21
C ALA A 46 -7.13 3.50 -3.03
N PHE A 47 -8.36 3.07 -3.31
CA PHE A 47 -9.13 2.25 -2.39
C PHE A 47 -9.27 0.85 -2.97
N VAL A 48 -8.91 -0.13 -2.15
CA VAL A 48 -8.60 -1.48 -2.61
C VAL A 48 -9.28 -2.49 -1.70
N GLY A 49 -10.00 -3.42 -2.32
CA GLY A 49 -10.51 -4.64 -1.69
C GLY A 49 -9.44 -5.73 -1.66
N ILE A 50 -9.41 -6.50 -0.59
CA ILE A 50 -8.54 -7.65 -0.40
C ILE A 50 -9.44 -8.87 -0.20
N GLU A 51 -9.23 -9.91 -1.00
CA GLU A 51 -9.89 -11.21 -0.87
C GLU A 51 -8.81 -12.26 -0.64
N TYR A 52 -8.97 -13.07 0.40
CA TYR A 52 -8.02 -14.15 0.71
C TYR A 52 -8.53 -15.47 0.12
N VAL A 53 -7.70 -16.13 -0.69
CA VAL A 53 -8.07 -17.39 -1.37
C VAL A 53 -7.33 -18.57 -0.74
N GLY A 54 -8.09 -19.47 -0.12
CA GLY A 54 -7.58 -20.69 0.53
C GLY A 54 -6.85 -20.46 1.86
N GLU A 55 -6.20 -21.51 2.38
CA GLU A 55 -5.33 -21.44 3.58
C GLU A 55 -3.93 -20.90 3.27
N THR A 56 -3.53 -20.98 2.00
CA THR A 56 -2.30 -20.40 1.48
C THR A 56 -2.42 -18.89 1.48
N ARG A 57 -1.38 -18.19 1.95
CA ARG A 57 -1.26 -16.73 2.04
C ARG A 57 -1.30 -16.04 0.66
N GLN A 58 -2.40 -16.17 -0.07
CA GLN A 58 -2.65 -15.54 -1.36
C GLN A 58 -3.78 -14.53 -1.18
N ALA A 59 -3.47 -13.26 -1.48
CA ALA A 59 -4.43 -12.19 -1.50
C ALA A 59 -4.75 -11.85 -2.96
N GLN A 60 -5.99 -12.07 -3.36
CA GLN A 60 -6.52 -11.47 -4.57
C GLN A 60 -6.93 -10.04 -4.22
N VAL A 61 -6.43 -9.10 -5.01
CA VAL A 61 -6.71 -7.69 -4.81
C VAL A 61 -7.77 -7.27 -5.83
N THR A 62 -8.87 -6.68 -5.35
CA THR A 62 -9.93 -6.14 -6.20
C THR A 62 -9.88 -4.62 -6.11
N ARG A 63 -9.73 -3.96 -7.26
CA ARG A 63 -9.59 -2.50 -7.29
C ARG A 63 -10.97 -1.84 -7.24
N THR A 64 -11.11 -0.87 -6.34
CA THR A 64 -12.34 -0.07 -6.23
C THR A 64 -12.18 1.29 -6.92
N SER A 65 -11.05 1.99 -6.74
CA SER A 65 -10.74 3.27 -7.41
C SER A 65 -9.25 3.63 -7.31
N ILE A 66 -8.68 4.36 -8.28
CA ILE A 66 -7.37 5.05 -8.15
C ILE A 66 -7.54 6.47 -8.70
N GLY A 67 -6.98 7.46 -8.00
CA GLY A 67 -6.89 8.85 -8.43
C GLY A 67 -5.51 9.44 -8.14
N GLU A 68 -5.13 10.42 -8.94
CA GLU A 68 -3.97 11.28 -8.65
C GLU A 68 -4.33 12.20 -7.48
N LEU A 69 -3.39 12.40 -6.55
CA LEU A 69 -3.55 13.39 -5.50
C LEU A 69 -3.51 14.79 -6.10
N ARG A 70 -4.22 15.73 -5.47
CA ARG A 70 -4.16 17.14 -5.87
C ARG A 70 -2.76 17.68 -5.68
N GLU A 71 -2.36 18.59 -6.56
CA GLU A 71 -1.10 19.31 -6.43
C GLU A 71 -0.99 19.98 -5.04
N GLY A 72 0.16 19.82 -4.38
CA GLY A 72 0.41 20.34 -3.03
C GLY A 72 -0.16 19.50 -1.88
N ALA A 73 -0.94 18.44 -2.14
CA ALA A 73 -1.39 17.54 -1.07
C ALA A 73 -0.22 16.74 -0.48
N THR A 74 -0.11 16.74 0.84
CA THR A 74 0.93 16.01 1.58
C THR A 74 0.42 14.66 2.08
N PRO A 75 1.31 13.68 2.34
CA PRO A 75 0.92 12.43 3.01
C PRO A 75 0.20 12.64 4.34
N SER A 76 0.58 13.66 5.10
CA SER A 76 -0.06 14.02 6.36
C SER A 76 -1.51 14.47 6.16
N ASP A 77 -1.80 15.27 5.13
CA ASP A 77 -3.18 15.67 4.80
C ASP A 77 -4.08 14.46 4.50
N ILE A 78 -3.51 13.46 3.82
CA ILE A 78 -4.20 12.21 3.50
C ILE A 78 -4.44 11.40 4.76
N ALA A 79 -3.43 11.23 5.61
CA ALA A 79 -3.57 10.51 6.87
C ALA A 79 -4.67 11.15 7.76
N ASP A 80 -4.66 12.48 7.89
CA ASP A 80 -5.65 13.22 8.66
C ASP A 80 -7.06 13.13 8.04
N ASN A 81 -7.16 13.05 6.71
CA ASN A 81 -8.43 12.82 6.02
C ASN A 81 -8.96 11.41 6.30
N LEU A 82 -8.11 10.39 6.21
CA LEU A 82 -8.47 9.00 6.46
C LEU A 82 -8.93 8.77 7.89
N ILE A 83 -8.23 9.34 8.88
CA ILE A 83 -8.65 9.28 10.29
C ILE A 83 -10.07 9.83 10.46
N ARG A 84 -10.36 10.98 9.83
CA ARG A 84 -11.66 11.65 9.99
C ARG A 84 -12.80 11.01 9.21
N ARG A 85 -12.54 10.51 8.00
CA ARG A 85 -13.59 10.08 7.05
C ARG A 85 -13.71 8.57 6.91
N ASN A 86 -12.62 7.84 7.12
CA ASN A 86 -12.57 6.39 6.99
C ASN A 86 -11.84 5.75 8.19
N PRO A 87 -12.32 6.01 9.43
CA PRO A 87 -11.68 5.48 10.62
C PRO A 87 -11.67 3.94 10.59
N GLY A 88 -10.54 3.36 10.99
CA GLY A 88 -10.34 1.91 11.06
C GLY A 88 -9.87 1.26 9.74
N THR A 89 -9.89 1.98 8.61
CA THR A 89 -9.31 1.48 7.36
C THR A 89 -7.82 1.85 7.31
N PRO A 90 -6.91 0.87 7.17
CA PRO A 90 -5.48 1.13 7.19
C PRO A 90 -4.99 1.79 5.90
N LEU A 91 -3.85 2.48 6.01
CA LEU A 91 -3.11 3.06 4.89
C LEU A 91 -1.87 2.23 4.59
N LEU A 92 -1.70 1.83 3.34
CA LEU A 92 -0.48 1.22 2.82
C LEU A 92 0.29 2.27 2.05
N CYS A 93 1.58 2.40 2.29
CA CYS A 93 2.36 3.38 1.55
C CYS A 93 3.83 3.02 1.37
N ASP A 94 4.49 3.75 0.47
CA ASP A 94 5.92 3.64 0.24
C ASP A 94 6.74 4.19 1.42
N GLU A 95 8.01 3.78 1.50
CA GLU A 95 8.92 4.17 2.58
C GLU A 95 9.07 5.70 2.69
N GLN A 96 9.09 6.41 1.56
CA GLN A 96 9.19 7.86 1.54
C GLN A 96 7.96 8.50 2.20
N THR A 97 6.77 7.99 1.89
CA THR A 97 5.51 8.45 2.46
C THR A 97 5.46 8.21 3.97
N VAL A 98 5.92 7.05 4.46
CA VAL A 98 6.03 6.78 5.91
C VAL A 98 6.93 7.80 6.58
N ARG A 99 8.09 8.12 6.00
CA ARG A 99 9.01 9.14 6.54
C ARG A 99 8.37 10.53 6.58
N GLU A 100 7.66 10.92 5.53
CA GLU A 100 6.96 12.21 5.45
C GLU A 100 5.83 12.36 6.49
N ILE A 101 5.16 11.25 6.86
CA ILE A 101 4.19 11.24 7.96
C ILE A 101 4.90 11.22 9.34
N GLY A 102 6.11 10.64 9.38
CA GLY A 102 6.76 10.10 10.57
C GLY A 102 7.48 11.07 11.50
N ASP A 103 7.66 12.34 11.13
CA ASP A 103 8.58 13.26 11.81
C ASP A 103 8.30 13.56 13.31
N SER A 104 7.25 13.01 13.92
CA SER A 104 7.09 13.02 15.41
C SER A 104 5.94 12.17 15.96
N SER A 105 5.23 11.42 15.12
CA SER A 105 3.87 10.95 15.43
C SER A 105 3.60 9.46 15.19
N LEU A 106 4.54 8.76 14.56
CA LEU A 106 4.42 7.35 14.25
C LEU A 106 5.07 6.48 15.33
N ILE A 107 4.31 5.52 15.82
CA ILE A 107 4.78 4.47 16.73
C ILE A 107 4.95 3.20 15.91
N LEU A 108 6.14 2.59 15.93
CA LEU A 108 6.35 1.27 15.34
C LEU A 108 5.61 0.21 16.19
N VAL A 109 4.72 -0.57 15.57
CA VAL A 109 3.88 -1.58 16.25
C VAL A 109 4.49 -2.96 16.16
N SER A 110 5.05 -3.33 15.00
CA SER A 110 5.70 -4.62 14.82
C SER A 110 6.89 -4.52 13.85
N ASP A 111 7.81 -5.46 13.99
CA ASP A 111 8.84 -5.70 12.98
C ASP A 111 8.16 -6.01 11.63
N GLY A 112 8.70 -5.46 10.54
CA GLY A 112 8.12 -5.61 9.21
C GLY A 112 7.26 -4.44 8.71
N GLY A 113 7.46 -3.23 9.25
CA GLY A 113 6.93 -1.99 8.68
C GLY A 113 5.47 -1.69 9.01
N HIS A 114 4.99 -2.12 10.18
CA HIS A 114 3.68 -1.73 10.69
C HIS A 114 3.82 -0.60 11.72
N TYR A 115 3.19 0.54 11.42
CA TYR A 115 3.21 1.75 12.22
C TYR A 115 1.80 2.16 12.62
N ARG A 116 1.71 2.94 13.69
CA ARG A 116 0.47 3.53 14.16
C ARG A 116 0.66 5.03 14.36
N LEU A 117 -0.21 5.81 13.72
CA LEU A 117 -0.29 7.26 13.90
C LEU A 117 -1.26 7.56 15.05
N THR A 118 -0.75 8.04 16.18
CA THR A 118 -1.55 8.28 17.42
C THR A 118 -1.59 9.73 17.88
N SER A 119 -0.86 10.63 17.21
CA SER A 119 -0.76 12.04 17.64
C SER A 119 -1.97 12.90 17.23
N ARG A 120 -3.03 12.29 16.68
CA ARG A 120 -4.21 12.99 16.17
C ARG A 120 -5.38 12.83 17.15
N PRO A 121 -6.03 13.93 17.56
CA PRO A 121 -7.17 13.85 18.48
C PRO A 121 -8.38 13.12 17.87
N GLU A 122 -8.48 13.06 16.55
CA GLU A 122 -9.59 12.43 15.84
C GLU A 122 -9.53 10.91 15.78
N GLY A 123 -8.38 10.30 16.12
CA GLY A 123 -8.25 8.85 16.21
C GLY A 123 -6.88 8.32 15.80
N VAL A 124 -6.88 7.03 15.49
CA VAL A 124 -5.68 6.25 15.18
C VAL A 124 -5.73 5.79 13.72
N LEU A 125 -4.60 5.89 13.02
CA LEU A 125 -4.41 5.29 11.70
C LEU A 125 -3.34 4.20 11.76
N GLU A 126 -3.71 3.00 11.33
CA GLU A 126 -2.76 1.92 11.08
C GLU A 126 -2.11 2.14 9.71
N ILE A 127 -0.78 2.14 9.68
CA ILE A 127 0.03 2.39 8.48
C ILE A 127 0.93 1.20 8.24
N TYR A 128 0.95 0.71 7.00
CA TYR A 128 1.80 -0.40 6.59
C TYR A 128 2.71 0.03 5.45
N GLN A 129 4.01 -0.09 5.69
CA GLN A 129 5.02 0.17 4.69
C GLN A 129 5.08 -0.97 3.67
N GLU A 130 5.09 -0.62 2.39
CA GLU A 130 5.35 -1.60 1.33
C GLU A 130 6.79 -2.14 1.43
N HIS A 131 6.95 -3.41 1.10
CA HIS A 131 8.27 -4.05 1.00
C HIS A 131 8.72 -4.12 -0.45
N LYS A 132 10.02 -4.00 -0.68
CA LYS A 132 10.60 -4.25 -2.00
C LYS A 132 10.35 -5.72 -2.38
N THR A 133 9.49 -5.94 -3.38
CA THR A 133 9.36 -7.23 -4.04
C THR A 133 10.57 -7.42 -4.95
N VAL A 134 11.23 -8.57 -4.85
CA VAL A 134 12.27 -8.95 -5.78
C VAL A 134 11.66 -9.92 -6.77
N GLU A 135 11.80 -9.63 -8.07
CA GLU A 135 11.51 -10.63 -9.09
C GLU A 135 12.55 -11.74 -8.95
N LEU A 136 12.11 -12.95 -8.58
CA LEU A 136 13.02 -14.08 -8.60
C LEU A 136 13.42 -14.36 -10.05
N PRO A 137 14.66 -14.80 -10.29
CA PRO A 137 15.01 -15.36 -11.59
C PRO A 137 14.01 -16.46 -11.93
N THR A 138 13.42 -16.38 -13.12
CA THR A 138 12.38 -17.30 -13.62
C THR A 138 12.78 -18.77 -13.49
N ASP A 139 14.08 -19.04 -13.50
CA ASP A 139 14.69 -20.36 -13.41
C ASP A 139 14.59 -20.98 -11.99
N SER A 140 14.19 -20.19 -11.00
CA SER A 140 14.04 -20.60 -9.59
C SER A 140 12.60 -20.99 -9.23
N LEU A 141 11.67 -20.91 -10.19
CA LEU A 141 10.24 -21.08 -9.95
C LEU A 141 9.73 -22.36 -10.62
N PRO A 142 8.86 -23.14 -9.96
CA PRO A 142 8.20 -24.28 -10.58
C PRO A 142 7.47 -23.85 -11.86
N SER A 143 7.44 -24.73 -12.86
CA SER A 143 6.77 -24.51 -14.14
C SER A 143 5.32 -24.07 -13.90
N GLY A 144 4.96 -22.87 -14.39
CA GLY A 144 3.62 -22.30 -14.24
C GLY A 144 3.47 -21.23 -13.16
N VAL A 145 4.51 -20.96 -12.36
CA VAL A 145 4.49 -19.91 -11.33
C VAL A 145 5.13 -18.62 -11.86
N ARG A 146 4.35 -17.54 -12.03
CA ARG A 146 4.91 -16.17 -12.14
C ARG A 146 5.13 -15.65 -10.72
N GLY A 147 6.30 -15.91 -10.15
CA GLY A 147 6.62 -15.60 -8.77
C GLY A 147 7.41 -14.30 -8.63
N ARG A 148 6.88 -13.35 -7.87
CA ARG A 148 7.70 -12.33 -7.20
C ARG A 148 7.93 -12.81 -5.78
N ALA A 149 9.17 -12.81 -5.31
CA ALA A 149 9.48 -13.16 -3.93
C ALA A 149 9.76 -11.94 -3.07
N PHE A 150 9.72 -12.21 -1.78
CA PHE A 150 9.86 -11.27 -0.70
C PHE A 150 11.24 -11.46 -0.09
N LEU A 151 12.05 -10.41 0.00
CA LEU A 151 13.20 -10.42 0.90
C LEU A 151 12.65 -10.34 2.34
N GLU A 152 13.07 -11.29 3.18
CA GLU A 152 12.85 -11.25 4.64
C GLU A 152 13.74 -10.18 5.28
#